data_AF-A0A7J6DAW5-F1
#
_entry.id   AF-A0A7J6DAW5-F1
#
_cell.length_a   1.000
_cell.length_b   1.000
_cell.length_c   1.000
_cell.angle_alpha   90.00
_cell.angle_beta   90.00
_cell.angle_gamma   90.00
#
_symmetry.space_group_name_H-M   'P 1'
#
loop_
_entity.id
_entity.type
_entity.pdbx_description
1 polymer ?
#
loop_
_entity_poly.entity_id
_entity_poly.type
_entity_poly.pdbx_seq_one_letter_code
_entity_poly.pdbx_strand_id
1 'polypeptide(L)'
;MISSSLVLLLAVISCIDSYELTQPESLIVRPDATLTITCKVSYSVRSYATAWIRQPAGKALEWIGLIWSDGDLAYKDSLKSKFSITRDTSSIDSYELTQPESLTVRPDATLTINCKVSYSVTSEHTAWIRQPAGKALEWIGVIWTGGGLAYKDSLKSKFSITRDTSSNTITLQGKNMRAEDTAVYYCAKETQ
;
A
#
# COMPACT_ATOMS: atom_id res chain seq x y z
N MET A 1 30.83 33.05 -1.13
CA MET A 1 29.39 32.77 -1.25
C MET A 1 29.19 31.94 -2.49
N ILE A 2 28.94 30.63 -2.37
CA ILE A 2 28.61 29.76 -3.51
C ILE A 2 27.28 29.09 -3.17
N SER A 3 26.19 29.68 -3.65
CA SER A 3 24.86 29.07 -3.59
C SER A 3 24.83 27.95 -4.62
N SER A 4 24.89 26.70 -4.18
CA SER A 4 24.80 25.53 -5.06
C SER A 4 23.37 25.00 -5.00
N SER A 5 22.48 25.59 -5.80
CA SER A 5 21.16 25.01 -6.05
C SER A 5 21.36 23.73 -6.88
N LEU A 6 21.20 22.58 -6.24
CA LEU A 6 21.27 21.26 -6.86
C LEU A 6 19.90 20.97 -7.51
N VAL A 7 19.74 21.25 -8.80
CA VAL A 7 18.52 20.89 -9.53
C VAL A 7 18.65 19.45 -10.00
N LEU A 8 17.83 18.54 -9.47
CA LEU A 8 17.81 17.13 -9.86
C LEU A 8 16.68 16.89 -10.87
N LEU A 9 17.02 16.67 -12.14
CA LEU A 9 16.06 16.26 -13.18
C LEU A 9 16.15 14.74 -13.39
N LEU A 10 15.03 14.04 -13.19
CA LEU A 10 14.89 12.60 -13.43
C LEU A 10 14.17 12.37 -14.76
N ALA A 11 14.77 11.59 -15.65
CA ALA A 11 14.17 11.19 -16.92
C ALA A 11 13.49 9.83 -16.77
N VAL A 12 12.15 9.80 -16.89
CA VAL A 12 11.37 8.56 -16.98
C VAL A 12 11.33 8.16 -18.45
N ILE A 13 11.90 6.99 -18.79
CA ILE A 13 11.79 6.44 -20.15
C ILE A 13 10.46 5.69 -20.21
N SER A 14 9.59 6.15 -21.10
CA SER A 14 8.23 5.69 -21.46
C SER A 14 7.06 6.49 -20.85
N CYS A 15 6.09 6.75 -21.73
CA CYS A 15 5.04 7.78 -21.65
C CYS A 15 3.99 7.60 -20.54
N ILE A 16 3.52 8.75 -20.03
CA ILE A 16 2.21 9.03 -19.38
C ILE A 16 1.94 8.22 -18.11
N ASP A 17 2.50 8.68 -17.01
CA ASP A 17 1.83 8.67 -15.70
C ASP A 17 2.41 9.84 -14.88
N SER A 18 1.54 10.70 -14.35
CA SER A 18 1.96 11.82 -13.50
C SER A 18 2.18 11.31 -12.08
N TYR A 19 3.36 10.77 -11.81
CA TYR A 19 3.72 10.33 -10.46
C TYR A 19 4.21 11.50 -9.61
N GLU A 20 3.71 11.61 -8.38
CA GLU A 20 4.20 12.60 -7.43
C GLU A 20 5.53 12.15 -6.83
N LEU A 21 6.53 13.02 -6.94
CA LEU A 21 7.85 12.83 -6.35
C LEU A 21 8.07 13.96 -5.34
N THR A 22 8.32 13.60 -4.08
CA THR A 22 8.64 14.60 -3.05
C THR A 22 10.11 14.51 -2.66
N GLN A 23 10.82 15.63 -2.77
CA GLN A 23 12.22 15.82 -2.37
C GLN A 23 12.34 17.05 -1.43
N PRO A 24 13.36 17.11 -0.56
CA PRO A 24 13.60 18.29 0.26
C PRO A 24 14.03 19.51 -0.58
N GLU A 25 13.51 20.71 -0.26
CA GLU A 25 13.65 21.92 -1.08
C GLU A 25 15.10 22.43 -1.21
N SER A 26 15.94 22.29 -0.17
CA SER A 26 17.38 22.48 -0.22
C SER A 26 18.00 22.12 1.13
N LEU A 27 19.22 21.58 1.13
CA LEU A 27 19.95 21.24 2.36
C LEU A 27 21.38 21.79 2.28
N ILE A 28 21.77 22.60 3.26
CA ILE A 28 23.15 23.07 3.42
C ILE A 28 23.85 22.10 4.36
N VAL A 29 24.95 21.50 3.88
CA VAL A 29 25.67 20.46 4.62
C VAL A 29 27.11 20.90 4.87
N ARG A 30 27.63 20.54 6.04
CA ARG A 30 29.04 20.78 6.39
C ARG A 30 29.96 19.92 5.50
N PRO A 31 31.17 20.39 5.18
CA PRO A 31 32.18 19.52 4.57
C PRO A 31 32.34 18.25 5.41
N ASP A 32 32.42 17.09 4.75
CA ASP A 32 32.61 15.76 5.36
C ASP A 32 31.43 15.16 6.14
N ALA A 33 30.27 15.83 6.18
CA ALA A 33 29.05 15.21 6.70
C ALA A 33 28.34 14.38 5.62
N THR A 34 27.87 13.18 5.98
CA THR A 34 27.02 12.37 5.12
C THR A 34 25.62 12.99 5.04
N LEU A 35 25.14 13.18 3.81
CA LEU A 35 23.79 13.66 3.53
C LEU A 35 22.93 12.52 2.96
N THR A 36 21.77 12.29 3.57
CA THR A 36 20.75 11.39 3.03
C THR A 36 19.65 12.21 2.38
N ILE A 37 19.37 11.95 1.10
CA ILE A 37 18.25 12.52 0.36
C ILE A 37 17.25 11.40 0.09
N THR A 38 16.01 11.59 0.54
CA THR A 38 14.93 10.62 0.33
C THR A 38 14.01 11.11 -0.77
N CYS A 39 13.75 10.25 -1.75
CA CYS A 39 12.71 10.44 -2.75
C CYS A 39 11.53 9.56 -2.36
N LYS A 40 10.39 10.16 -2.00
CA LYS A 40 9.14 9.42 -1.81
C LYS A 40 8.42 9.34 -3.15
N VAL A 41 7.98 8.14 -3.50
CA VAL A 41 7.27 7.86 -4.75
C VAL A 41 5.88 7.31 -4.44
N SER A 42 4.90 7.64 -5.27
CA SER A 42 3.50 7.21 -5.12
C SER A 42 3.21 5.84 -5.77
N TYR A 43 4.23 5.12 -6.20
CA TYR A 43 4.13 3.84 -6.88
C TYR A 43 5.02 2.80 -6.21
N SER A 44 4.73 1.51 -6.43
CA SER A 44 5.59 0.44 -5.92
C SER A 44 6.99 0.51 -6.53
N VAL A 45 7.98 0.76 -5.68
CA VAL A 45 9.42 0.74 -6.03
C VAL A 45 9.92 -0.64 -6.48
N ARG A 46 9.05 -1.67 -6.44
CA ARG A 46 9.32 -3.02 -6.99
C ARG A 46 8.89 -3.15 -8.45
N SER A 47 8.15 -2.20 -9.00
CA SER A 47 7.61 -2.29 -10.36
C SER A 47 8.48 -1.54 -11.38
N TYR A 48 9.27 -0.58 -10.93
CA TYR A 48 10.04 0.31 -11.80
C TYR A 48 11.48 0.47 -11.30
N ALA A 49 12.38 0.71 -12.25
CA ALA A 49 13.73 1.15 -11.92
C ALA A 49 13.73 2.62 -11.52
N THR A 50 14.52 2.98 -10.51
CA THR A 50 14.67 4.36 -10.06
C THR A 50 16.11 4.81 -10.27
N ALA A 51 16.29 5.82 -11.11
CA ALA A 51 17.60 6.44 -11.35
C ALA A 51 17.83 7.63 -10.43
N TRP A 52 19.09 7.95 -10.17
CA TRP A 52 19.54 9.17 -9.52
C TRP A 52 20.51 9.90 -10.46
N ILE A 53 20.25 11.18 -10.66
CA ILE A 53 21.05 12.11 -11.47
C ILE A 53 21.46 13.26 -10.55
N ARG A 54 22.50 14.02 -10.86
CA ARG A 54 22.79 15.29 -10.19
C ARG A 54 23.13 16.36 -11.20
N GLN A 55 22.91 17.61 -10.82
CA GLN A 55 23.40 18.77 -11.57
C GLN A 55 24.31 19.61 -10.69
N PRO A 56 25.63 19.53 -10.85
CA PRO A 56 26.54 20.49 -10.22
C PRO A 56 26.32 21.89 -10.79
N ALA A 57 26.46 22.93 -9.96
CA ALA A 57 26.31 24.31 -10.41
C ALA A 57 27.24 24.62 -11.61
N GLY A 58 26.64 25.13 -12.69
CA GLY A 58 27.36 25.44 -13.94
C GLY A 58 27.77 24.22 -14.77
N LYS A 59 27.27 23.02 -14.47
CA LYS A 59 27.56 21.79 -15.23
C LYS A 59 26.29 21.13 -15.78
N ALA A 60 26.49 20.25 -16.76
CA ALA A 60 25.45 19.38 -17.30
C ALA A 60 24.98 18.35 -16.26
N LEU A 61 23.81 17.75 -16.52
CA LEU A 61 23.30 16.63 -15.75
C LEU A 61 24.30 15.47 -15.78
N GLU A 62 24.52 14.87 -14.62
CA GLU A 62 25.42 13.76 -14.42
C GLU A 62 24.68 12.60 -13.76
N TRP A 63 24.61 11.46 -14.43
CA TRP A 63 24.03 10.25 -13.88
C TRP A 63 24.88 9.68 -12.74
N ILE A 64 24.23 9.31 -11.62
CA ILE A 64 24.88 8.73 -10.43
C ILE A 64 24.76 7.20 -10.44
N GLY A 65 23.54 6.71 -10.60
CA GLY A 65 23.22 5.29 -10.46
C GLY A 65 21.74 5.02 -10.69
N LEU A 66 21.37 3.75 -10.78
CA LEU A 66 19.99 3.30 -10.87
C LEU A 66 19.83 2.00 -10.08
N ILE A 67 18.70 1.86 -9.39
CA ILE A 67 18.29 0.60 -8.76
C ILE A 67 17.12 0.02 -9.54
N TRP A 68 17.24 -1.24 -9.96
CA TRP A 68 16.23 -1.98 -10.70
C TRP A 68 15.14 -2.52 -9.76
N SER A 69 14.03 -2.97 -10.34
CA SER A 69 12.90 -3.56 -9.63
C SER A 69 13.26 -4.82 -8.84
N ASP A 70 14.18 -5.64 -9.35
CA ASP A 70 14.73 -6.82 -8.68
C ASP A 70 15.72 -6.49 -7.55
N GLY A 71 16.18 -5.24 -7.47
CA GLY A 71 17.14 -4.75 -6.49
C GLY A 71 18.58 -4.67 -7.01
N ASP A 72 18.83 -5.04 -8.26
CA ASP A 72 20.14 -4.87 -8.88
C ASP A 72 20.48 -3.39 -9.02
N LEU A 73 21.75 -3.08 -8.81
CA LEU A 73 22.21 -1.71 -8.64
C LEU A 73 23.35 -1.41 -9.61
N ALA A 74 23.12 -0.45 -10.50
CA ALA A 74 24.14 0.08 -11.39
C ALA A 74 24.61 1.45 -10.91
N TYR A 75 25.92 1.69 -10.93
CA TYR A 75 26.54 2.97 -10.56
C TYR A 75 27.45 3.50 -11.65
N LYS A 76 27.63 4.81 -11.65
CA LYS A 76 28.76 5.43 -12.34
C LYS A 76 30.03 5.15 -11.54
N ASP A 77 31.00 4.48 -12.17
CA ASP A 77 32.24 4.05 -11.49
C ASP A 77 32.97 5.15 -10.73
N SER A 78 33.03 6.36 -11.29
CA SER A 78 33.69 7.51 -10.67
C SER A 78 32.98 8.04 -9.41
N LEU A 79 31.74 7.60 -9.16
CA LEU A 79 30.87 8.10 -8.08
C LEU A 79 30.52 7.05 -7.03
N LYS A 80 30.84 5.77 -7.26
CA LYS A 80 30.50 4.66 -6.35
C LYS A 80 31.09 4.78 -4.95
N SER A 81 32.23 5.46 -4.79
CA SER A 81 32.84 5.73 -3.48
C SER A 81 32.22 6.92 -2.74
N LYS A 82 31.40 7.73 -3.43
CA LYS A 82 30.85 8.98 -2.91
C LYS A 82 29.35 8.92 -2.64
N PHE A 83 28.62 8.03 -3.31
CA PHE A 83 27.16 7.91 -3.19
C PHE A 83 26.75 6.50 -2.82
N SER A 84 25.74 6.40 -1.97
CA SER A 84 25.03 5.18 -1.66
C SER A 84 23.56 5.37 -2.02
N ILE A 85 23.01 4.43 -2.78
CA ILE A 85 21.61 4.35 -3.20
C ILE A 85 21.04 3.13 -2.50
N THR A 86 19.95 3.36 -1.78
CA THR A 86 19.19 2.31 -1.10
C THR A 86 17.72 2.44 -1.49
N ARG A 87 17.03 1.32 -1.60
CA ARG A 87 15.58 1.28 -1.79
C ARG A 87 14.95 0.76 -0.51
N ASP A 88 14.03 1.55 0.04
CA ASP A 88 13.16 1.11 1.10
C ASP A 88 11.89 0.51 0.49
N THR A 89 11.67 -0.80 0.66
CA THR A 89 10.42 -1.46 0.25
C THR A 89 9.46 -1.64 1.42
N SER A 90 9.77 -1.08 2.60
CA SER A 90 8.92 -1.16 3.79
C SER A 90 7.67 -0.28 3.67
N SER A 91 7.69 0.73 2.79
CA SER A 91 6.48 1.31 2.22
C SER A 91 5.88 0.36 1.19
N ILE A 92 5.42 -0.79 1.68
CA ILE A 92 4.30 -1.51 1.06
C ILE A 92 3.20 -0.47 0.87
N ASP A 93 2.50 -0.48 -0.26
CA ASP A 93 1.23 0.23 -0.40
C ASP A 93 0.33 -0.21 0.77
N SER A 94 0.38 0.55 1.87
CA SER A 94 -0.26 0.15 3.11
C SER A 94 -1.73 0.48 2.91
N TYR A 95 -2.46 -0.53 2.48
CA TYR A 95 -3.90 -0.44 2.46
C TYR A 95 -4.40 -0.32 3.89
N GLU A 96 -5.17 0.71 4.15
CA GLU A 96 -5.84 0.91 5.44
C GLU A 96 -7.19 0.22 5.36
N LEU A 97 -7.48 -0.64 6.34
CA LEU A 97 -8.77 -1.29 6.50
C LEU A 97 -9.30 -0.92 7.89
N THR A 98 -10.41 -0.20 7.92
CA THR A 98 -11.02 0.30 9.16
C THR A 98 -12.35 -0.41 9.42
N GLN A 99 -12.47 -0.97 10.61
CA GLN A 99 -13.69 -1.60 11.13
C GLN A 99 -14.03 -1.02 12.52
N PRO A 100 -15.28 -1.18 12.99
CA PRO A 100 -15.61 -0.92 14.39
C PRO A 100 -14.77 -1.79 15.34
N GLU A 101 -14.31 -1.23 16.46
CA GLU A 101 -13.51 -1.93 17.46
C GLU A 101 -14.29 -3.08 18.13
N SER A 102 -15.56 -2.83 18.44
CA SER A 102 -16.46 -3.83 18.99
C SER A 102 -17.91 -3.52 18.64
N LEU A 103 -18.73 -4.58 18.55
CA LEU A 103 -20.16 -4.48 18.32
C LEU A 103 -20.86 -5.46 19.25
N THR A 104 -21.89 -4.99 19.94
CA THR A 104 -22.77 -5.83 20.75
C THR A 104 -24.15 -5.84 20.12
N VAL A 105 -24.66 -7.03 19.82
CA VAL A 105 -26.00 -7.22 19.25
C VAL A 105 -26.82 -8.13 20.14
N ARG A 106 -28.14 -7.94 20.15
CA ARG A 106 -29.05 -8.84 20.87
C ARG A 106 -29.15 -10.19 20.13
N PRO A 107 -29.48 -11.28 20.83
CA PRO A 107 -29.87 -12.53 20.19
C PRO A 107 -30.99 -12.29 19.16
N ASP A 108 -30.93 -13.06 18.07
CA ASP A 108 -31.84 -12.99 16.91
C ASP A 108 -31.83 -11.66 16.13
N ALA A 109 -31.00 -10.69 16.51
CA ALA A 109 -30.80 -9.47 15.76
C ALA A 109 -29.88 -9.67 14.55
N THR A 110 -29.85 -8.68 13.66
CA THR A 110 -28.91 -8.61 12.55
C THR A 110 -27.65 -7.86 12.97
N LEU A 111 -26.49 -8.47 12.75
CA LEU A 111 -25.18 -7.84 12.83
C LEU A 111 -24.85 -7.17 11.50
N THR A 112 -24.31 -5.95 11.54
CA THR A 112 -23.78 -5.24 10.37
C THR A 112 -22.39 -4.73 10.69
N ILE A 113 -21.37 -5.18 9.96
CA ILE A 113 -19.99 -4.70 10.08
C ILE A 113 -19.60 -4.04 8.78
N ASN A 114 -19.16 -2.78 8.86
CA ASN A 114 -18.60 -2.06 7.73
C ASN A 114 -17.08 -2.11 7.79
N CYS A 115 -16.45 -2.48 6.68
CA CYS A 115 -15.02 -2.37 6.47
C CYS A 115 -14.77 -1.30 5.40
N LYS A 116 -14.23 -0.16 5.83
CA LYS A 116 -13.81 0.90 4.91
C LYS A 116 -12.37 0.66 4.51
N VAL A 117 -12.09 0.66 3.21
CA VAL A 117 -10.76 0.36 2.67
C VAL A 117 -10.19 1.56 1.91
N SER A 118 -8.87 1.72 1.93
CA SER A 118 -8.20 2.80 1.19
C SER A 118 -8.03 2.51 -0.31
N TYR A 119 -8.13 1.24 -0.72
CA TYR A 119 -8.12 0.84 -2.12
C TYR A 119 -9.50 0.97 -2.78
N SER A 120 -9.51 0.97 -4.12
CA SER A 120 -10.75 0.81 -4.87
C SER A 120 -11.29 -0.61 -4.74
N VAL A 121 -12.52 -0.74 -4.23
CA VAL A 121 -13.23 -2.03 -4.08
C VAL A 121 -13.60 -2.70 -5.42
N THR A 122 -13.31 -2.04 -6.54
CA THR A 122 -13.43 -2.61 -7.90
C THR A 122 -12.10 -3.07 -8.47
N SER A 123 -10.97 -2.76 -7.81
CA SER A 123 -9.62 -3.14 -8.24
C SER A 123 -9.03 -4.28 -7.41
N GLU A 124 -9.51 -4.48 -6.19
CA GLU A 124 -9.01 -5.51 -5.27
C GLU A 124 -10.14 -6.44 -4.77
N HIS A 125 -9.75 -7.63 -4.31
CA HIS A 125 -10.65 -8.61 -3.70
C HIS A 125 -10.67 -8.44 -2.18
N THR A 126 -11.84 -8.59 -1.56
CA THR A 126 -11.96 -8.49 -0.10
C THR A 126 -12.70 -9.69 0.45
N ALA A 127 -12.06 -10.37 1.40
CA ALA A 127 -12.60 -11.51 2.12
C ALA A 127 -13.04 -11.11 3.53
N TRP A 128 -14.03 -11.86 4.04
CA TRP A 128 -14.44 -11.83 5.44
C TRP A 128 -14.04 -13.13 6.13
N ILE A 129 -13.44 -12.99 7.30
CA ILE A 129 -12.95 -14.09 8.13
C ILE A 129 -13.47 -13.87 9.55
N ARG A 130 -13.84 -14.93 10.26
CA ARG A 130 -14.16 -14.86 11.69
C ARG A 130 -13.26 -15.76 12.52
N GLN A 131 -13.06 -15.38 13.77
CA GLN A 131 -12.33 -16.18 14.76
C GLN A 131 -13.17 -16.30 16.04
N PRO A 132 -13.91 -17.41 16.21
CA PRO A 132 -14.55 -17.71 17.48
C PRO A 132 -13.50 -17.90 18.58
N ALA A 133 -13.85 -17.57 19.82
CA ALA A 133 -12.95 -17.72 20.96
C ALA A 133 -12.43 -19.17 21.07
N GLY A 134 -11.11 -19.34 21.14
CA GLY A 134 -10.45 -20.64 21.24
C GLY A 134 -10.49 -21.50 19.96
N LYS A 135 -10.89 -20.94 18.81
CA LYS A 135 -10.93 -21.65 17.51
C LYS A 135 -10.01 -21.02 16.47
N ALA A 136 -9.72 -21.79 15.43
CA ALA A 136 -8.99 -21.33 14.26
C ALA A 136 -9.80 -20.30 13.46
N LEU A 137 -9.12 -19.55 12.59
CA LEU A 137 -9.75 -18.66 11.62
C LEU A 137 -10.68 -19.45 10.70
N GLU A 138 -11.87 -18.90 10.47
CA GLU A 138 -12.89 -19.47 9.61
C GLU A 138 -13.26 -18.45 8.53
N TRP A 139 -12.96 -18.77 7.28
CA TRP A 139 -13.35 -17.96 6.13
C TRP A 139 -14.88 -17.98 5.95
N ILE A 140 -15.47 -16.80 5.76
CA ILE A 140 -16.92 -16.62 5.55
C ILE A 140 -17.23 -16.53 4.06
N GLY A 141 -16.50 -15.70 3.33
CA GLY A 141 -16.77 -15.40 1.94
C GLY A 141 -15.84 -14.32 1.38
N VAL A 142 -15.89 -14.13 0.08
CA VAL A 142 -15.13 -13.11 -0.68
C VAL A 142 -16.04 -12.41 -1.68
N ILE A 143 -15.78 -11.13 -1.91
CA ILE A 143 -16.25 -10.40 -3.08
C ILE A 143 -15.09 -10.08 -4.02
N TRP A 144 -15.22 -10.53 -5.28
CA TRP A 144 -14.24 -10.31 -6.35
C TRP A 144 -14.43 -8.93 -6.99
N THR A 145 -13.45 -8.47 -7.77
CA THR A 145 -13.47 -7.15 -8.45
C THR A 145 -14.71 -6.95 -9.33
N GLY A 146 -15.12 -8.00 -10.05
CA GLY A 146 -16.35 -8.02 -10.86
C GLY A 146 -17.66 -8.03 -10.06
N GLY A 147 -17.60 -8.09 -8.72
CA GLY A 147 -18.78 -8.20 -7.85
C GLY A 147 -19.29 -9.63 -7.63
N GLY A 148 -18.62 -10.62 -8.22
CA GLY A 148 -18.89 -12.02 -7.95
C GLY A 148 -18.65 -12.36 -6.48
N LEU A 149 -19.49 -13.23 -5.92
CA LEU A 149 -19.45 -13.62 -4.52
C LEU A 149 -19.20 -15.12 -4.39
N ALA A 150 -18.38 -15.50 -3.42
CA ALA A 150 -18.27 -16.88 -2.96
C ALA A 150 -18.39 -16.92 -1.42
N TYR A 151 -18.95 -18.01 -0.91
CA TYR A 151 -19.21 -18.19 0.52
C TYR A 151 -18.80 -19.59 0.96
N LYS A 152 -18.46 -19.73 2.23
CA LYS A 152 -18.35 -21.05 2.86
C LYS A 152 -19.73 -21.69 2.94
N ASP A 153 -19.85 -22.93 2.48
CA ASP A 153 -21.16 -23.61 2.39
C ASP A 153 -21.92 -23.65 3.72
N SER A 154 -21.22 -23.83 4.83
CA SER A 154 -21.83 -23.86 6.17
C SER A 154 -22.30 -22.49 6.68
N LEU A 155 -21.90 -21.39 6.03
CA LEU A 155 -22.13 -20.01 6.49
C LEU A 155 -22.97 -19.17 5.51
N LYS A 156 -23.16 -19.63 4.27
CA LYS A 156 -23.86 -18.88 3.20
C LYS A 156 -25.32 -18.53 3.48
N SER A 157 -25.99 -19.26 4.39
CA SER A 157 -27.36 -18.94 4.80
C SER A 157 -27.43 -17.89 5.92
N LYS A 158 -26.31 -17.69 6.62
CA LYS A 158 -26.20 -16.85 7.81
C LYS A 158 -25.68 -15.45 7.49
N PHE A 159 -24.68 -15.39 6.62
CA PHE A 159 -23.97 -14.16 6.28
C PHE A 159 -24.22 -13.72 4.84
N SER A 160 -24.21 -12.42 4.61
CA SER A 160 -24.22 -11.79 3.30
C SER A 160 -23.18 -10.68 3.23
N ILE A 161 -22.52 -10.56 2.08
CA ILE A 161 -21.50 -9.55 1.80
C ILE A 161 -22.04 -8.59 0.74
N THR A 162 -21.90 -7.29 0.98
CA THR A 162 -22.24 -6.24 0.02
C THR A 162 -21.08 -5.27 -0.17
N ARG A 163 -21.10 -4.52 -1.27
CA ARG A 163 -20.06 -3.55 -1.64
C ARG A 163 -20.71 -2.23 -2.03
N ASP A 164 -20.19 -1.14 -1.47
CA ASP A 164 -20.47 0.23 -1.88
C ASP A 164 -19.20 0.84 -2.50
N THR A 165 -19.25 1.05 -3.81
CA THR A 165 -18.14 1.62 -4.59
C THR A 165 -18.01 3.12 -4.42
N SER A 166 -19.05 3.82 -3.93
CA SER A 166 -18.98 5.27 -3.73
C SER A 166 -18.17 5.65 -2.49
N SER A 167 -18.11 4.76 -1.50
CA SER A 167 -17.44 4.98 -0.22
C SER A 167 -16.27 4.04 0.03
N ASN A 168 -15.95 3.14 -0.92
CA ASN A 168 -15.00 2.04 -0.75
C ASN A 168 -15.27 1.24 0.53
N THR A 169 -16.52 0.80 0.69
CA THR A 169 -16.94 0.05 1.87
C THR A 169 -17.41 -1.36 1.46
N ILE A 170 -16.89 -2.37 2.16
CA ILE A 170 -17.41 -3.74 2.10
C ILE A 170 -18.15 -4.01 3.41
N THR A 171 -19.39 -4.48 3.32
CA THR A 171 -20.24 -4.72 4.48
C THR A 171 -20.52 -6.20 4.64
N LEU A 172 -20.34 -6.72 5.86
CA LEU A 172 -20.80 -8.04 6.27
C LEU A 172 -22.09 -7.89 7.08
N GLN A 173 -23.14 -8.61 6.68
CA GLN A 173 -24.37 -8.74 7.47
C GLN A 173 -24.53 -10.17 7.95
N GLY A 174 -24.79 -10.37 9.24
CA GLY A 174 -25.11 -11.66 9.84
C GLY A 174 -26.54 -11.65 10.39
N LYS A 175 -27.38 -12.61 9.98
CA LYS A 175 -28.80 -12.67 10.40
C LYS A 175 -29.00 -13.64 11.56
N ASN A 176 -30.04 -13.41 12.36
CA ASN A 176 -30.44 -14.27 13.47
C ASN A 176 -29.26 -14.59 14.41
N MET A 177 -28.52 -13.57 14.84
CA MET A 177 -27.26 -13.76 15.57
C MET A 177 -27.46 -14.47 16.91
N ARG A 178 -26.58 -15.40 17.24
CA ARG A 178 -26.65 -16.18 18.49
C ARG A 178 -25.29 -16.19 19.21
N ALA A 179 -25.27 -16.73 20.43
CA ALA A 179 -24.06 -16.79 21.24
C ALA A 179 -22.92 -17.52 20.52
N GLU A 180 -23.23 -18.59 19.76
CA GLU A 180 -22.26 -19.36 18.98
C GLU A 180 -21.62 -18.59 17.82
N ASP A 181 -22.19 -17.45 17.40
CA ASP A 181 -21.64 -16.60 16.36
C ASP A 181 -20.66 -15.55 16.91
N THR A 182 -20.50 -15.47 18.23
CA THR A 182 -19.56 -14.54 18.87
C THR A 182 -18.13 -14.86 18.43
N ALA A 183 -17.51 -13.90 17.76
CA ALA A 183 -16.19 -14.04 17.18
C ALA A 183 -15.57 -12.66 16.95
N VAL A 184 -14.25 -12.63 16.75
CA VAL A 184 -13.60 -11.48 16.11
C VAL A 184 -13.80 -11.61 14.60
N TYR A 185 -14.19 -10.52 13.94
CA TYR A 185 -14.44 -10.49 12.51
C TYR A 185 -13.42 -9.60 11.81
N TYR A 186 -12.79 -10.12 10.78
CA TYR A 186 -11.76 -9.44 10.01
C TYR A 186 -12.22 -9.29 8.55
N CYS A 187 -12.11 -8.09 8.01
CA CYS A 187 -11.98 -7.90 6.58
C CYS A 187 -10.50 -7.98 6.19
N ALA A 188 -10.22 -8.64 5.08
CA ALA A 188 -8.86 -8.80 4.58
C ALA A 188 -8.84 -8.61 3.07
N LYS A 189 -7.83 -7.90 2.58
CA LYS A 189 -7.51 -7.91 1.15
C LYS A 189 -7.01 -9.29 0.78
N GLU A 190 -7.62 -9.93 -0.20
CA GLU A 190 -7.15 -11.22 -0.70
C GLU A 190 -6.09 -10.99 -1.79
N THR A 191 -4.87 -11.43 -1.52
CA THR A 191 -3.78 -11.40 -2.50
C THR A 191 -3.91 -12.60 -3.42
N GLN A 192 -3.97 -12.35 -4.73
CA GLN A 192 -3.99 -13.40 -5.74
C GLN A 192 -2.63 -14.10 -5.86
#